data_AF-A0A4Y2AR61-F1
#
_entry.id   AF-A0A4Y2AR61-F1
#
_cell.length_a   1.000
_cell.length_b   1.000
_cell.length_c   1.000
_cell.angle_alpha   90.00
_cell.angle_beta   90.00
_cell.angle_gamma   90.00
#
_symmetry.space_group_name_H-M   'P 1'
#
loop_
_entity.id
_entity.type
_entity.pdbx_description
1 polymer ?
#
loop_
_entity_poly.entity_id
_entity_poly.type
_entity_poly.pdbx_seq_one_letter_code
_entity_poly.pdbx_strand_id
1 'polypeptide(L)'
;MNFIFLCAFCFFAIVHSETLSADELKKYYSCWEYALCQGESSAKKIESCINTLKPKELQSYFQFLSNNYYSFNSDSLSGKISEYCSYDNDKKHNVFEKIFDANFGFLKKASDEGNEGTQSRTRKAIICEYNVFQNLQSEGKCQKES
;
A
#
# COMPACT_ATOMS: atom_id res chain seq x y z
N MET A 1 11.04 -54.11 -14.90
CA MET A 1 11.51 -52.87 -15.56
C MET A 1 10.79 -51.72 -14.86
N ASN A 2 11.56 -50.80 -14.28
CA ASN A 2 11.15 -49.93 -13.18
C ASN A 2 10.14 -48.84 -13.55
N PHE A 3 9.19 -48.62 -12.63
CA PHE A 3 8.26 -47.51 -12.52
C PHE A 3 9.00 -46.19 -12.26
N ILE A 4 9.21 -45.37 -13.29
CA ILE A 4 9.60 -43.95 -13.16
C ILE A 4 9.03 -43.31 -14.44
N PHE A 5 7.96 -42.53 -14.42
CA PHE A 5 7.99 -41.07 -14.32
C PHE A 5 6.55 -40.55 -14.14
N LEU A 6 5.99 -40.71 -12.94
CA LEU A 6 4.80 -39.99 -12.47
C LEU A 6 5.28 -38.87 -11.55
N CYS A 7 5.72 -37.75 -12.12
CA CYS A 7 5.93 -36.51 -11.35
C CYS A 7 6.02 -35.28 -12.27
N ALA A 8 5.16 -35.23 -13.29
CA ALA A 8 4.84 -33.98 -13.98
C ALA A 8 3.62 -33.33 -13.31
N PHE A 9 3.58 -33.31 -11.97
CA PHE A 9 2.82 -32.29 -11.26
C PHE A 9 3.66 -31.02 -11.38
N CYS A 10 3.49 -30.32 -12.50
CA CYS A 10 3.69 -28.89 -12.51
C CYS A 10 2.83 -28.36 -11.36
N PHE A 11 3.47 -28.15 -10.21
CA PHE A 11 3.05 -27.16 -9.25
C PHE A 11 3.07 -25.83 -10.01
N PHE A 12 2.04 -25.59 -10.81
CA PHE A 12 1.42 -24.30 -10.85
C PHE A 12 1.01 -24.08 -9.40
N ALA A 13 1.94 -23.57 -8.60
CA ALA A 13 1.59 -22.72 -7.49
C ALA A 13 0.69 -21.69 -8.15
N ILE A 14 -0.61 -21.92 -8.01
CA ILE A 14 -1.64 -20.95 -8.22
C ILE A 14 -1.26 -19.86 -7.22
N VAL A 15 -0.39 -18.95 -7.65
CA VAL A 15 -0.38 -17.61 -7.08
C VAL A 15 -1.78 -17.15 -7.39
N HIS A 16 -2.68 -17.32 -6.42
CA HIS A 16 -3.98 -16.69 -6.44
C HIS A 16 -3.66 -15.21 -6.64
N SER A 17 -3.72 -14.75 -7.88
CA SER A 17 -3.67 -13.35 -8.23
C SER A 17 -5.03 -12.77 -7.87
N GLU A 18 -5.38 -12.86 -6.58
CA GLU A 18 -6.34 -11.93 -6.03
C GLU A 18 -5.75 -10.55 -6.33
N THR A 19 -6.44 -9.86 -7.22
CA THR A 19 -6.11 -8.49 -7.56
C THR A 19 -6.42 -7.70 -6.29
N LEU A 20 -5.36 -7.35 -5.56
CA LEU A 20 -5.48 -6.55 -4.34
C LEU A 20 -6.31 -5.30 -4.67
N SER A 21 -7.34 -5.04 -3.86
CA SER A 21 -8.26 -3.91 -4.03
C SER A 21 -8.09 -2.90 -2.90
N ALA A 22 -8.65 -1.70 -3.09
CA ALA A 22 -8.72 -0.70 -2.03
C ALA A 22 -9.43 -1.25 -0.79
N ASP A 23 -10.57 -1.93 -0.99
CA ASP A 23 -11.39 -2.46 0.10
C ASP A 23 -10.66 -3.57 0.89
N GLU A 24 -9.86 -4.42 0.24
CA GLU A 24 -9.07 -5.42 0.95
C GLU A 24 -7.94 -4.79 1.78
N LEU A 25 -7.30 -3.73 1.27
CA LEU A 25 -6.26 -3.01 1.99
C LEU A 25 -6.81 -2.15 3.13
N LYS A 26 -8.03 -1.62 2.99
CA LYS A 26 -8.69 -0.85 4.05
C LYS A 26 -8.90 -1.66 5.32
N LYS A 27 -9.05 -2.98 5.21
CA LYS A 27 -9.11 -3.89 6.38
C LYS A 27 -7.82 -3.91 7.22
N TYR A 28 -6.73 -3.30 6.75
CA TYR A 28 -5.46 -3.20 7.47
C TYR A 28 -5.27 -1.85 8.18
N TYR A 29 -6.34 -1.09 8.47
CA TYR A 29 -6.26 0.20 9.15
C TYR A 29 -5.40 0.14 10.43
N SER A 30 -5.68 -0.78 11.34
CA SER A 30 -4.87 -0.91 12.57
C SER A 30 -3.38 -1.20 12.29
N CYS A 31 -3.06 -1.92 11.21
CA CYS A 31 -1.68 -2.19 10.79
C CYS A 31 -1.01 -0.97 10.17
N TRP A 32 -1.74 -0.17 9.40
CA TRP A 32 -1.27 1.11 8.88
C TRP A 32 -0.96 2.09 10.01
N GLU A 33 -1.88 2.22 10.97
CA GLU A 33 -1.70 3.11 12.12
C GLU A 33 -0.47 2.69 12.94
N TYR A 34 -0.34 1.39 13.25
CA TYR A 34 0.86 0.88 13.92
C TYR A 34 2.12 1.16 13.09
N ALA A 35 2.07 0.85 11.79
CA ALA A 35 3.22 0.96 10.90
C ALA A 35 3.79 2.37 10.85
N LEU A 36 2.93 3.38 10.73
CA LEU A 36 3.34 4.78 10.59
C LEU A 36 3.56 5.50 11.91
N CYS A 37 2.70 5.26 12.91
CA CYS A 37 2.65 6.10 14.11
C CYS A 37 3.32 5.48 15.34
N GLN A 38 3.56 4.17 15.34
CA GLN A 38 4.08 3.47 16.52
C GLN A 38 5.42 2.76 16.24
N GLY A 39 5.57 2.14 15.06
CA GLY A 39 6.77 1.37 14.72
C GLY A 39 7.77 2.14 13.87
N GLU A 40 8.89 2.58 14.45
CA GLU A 40 9.94 3.30 13.70
C GLU A 40 10.50 2.47 12.53
N SER A 41 10.71 1.16 12.75
CA SER A 41 11.21 0.24 11.71
C SER A 41 10.19 0.03 10.59
N SER A 42 8.90 -0.11 10.94
CA SER A 42 7.83 -0.24 9.94
C SER A 42 7.60 1.05 9.18
N ALA A 43 7.71 2.21 9.82
CA ALA A 43 7.58 3.51 9.15
C ALA A 43 8.64 3.66 8.05
N LYS A 44 9.91 3.31 8.35
CA LYS A 44 10.99 3.29 7.34
C LYS A 44 10.71 2.31 6.20
N LYS A 45 10.08 1.16 6.47
CA LYS A 45 9.67 0.21 5.42
C LYS A 45 8.57 0.79 4.54
N ILE A 46 7.56 1.43 5.12
CA ILE A 46 6.49 2.10 4.35
C ILE A 46 7.05 3.24 3.52
N GLU A 47 7.92 4.09 4.08
CA GLU A 47 8.60 5.14 3.31
C GLU A 47 9.42 4.56 2.15
N SER A 48 10.10 3.43 2.36
CA SER A 48 10.81 2.70 1.29
C SER A 48 9.85 2.19 0.21
N CYS A 49 8.67 1.68 0.58
CA CYS A 49 7.62 1.29 -0.36
C CYS A 49 7.17 2.49 -1.21
N ILE A 50 6.89 3.63 -0.59
CA ILE A 50 6.48 4.88 -1.27
C ILE A 50 7.58 5.37 -2.21
N ASN A 51 8.85 5.29 -1.79
CA ASN A 51 10.01 5.66 -2.59
C ASN A 51 10.30 4.71 -3.79
N THR A 52 9.49 3.67 -3.98
CA THR A 52 9.46 2.91 -5.24
C THR A 52 9.00 3.78 -6.41
N LEU A 53 8.18 4.81 -6.15
CA LEU A 53 7.82 5.82 -7.13
C LEU A 53 9.01 6.77 -7.38
N LYS A 54 9.18 7.21 -8.62
CA LYS A 54 10.17 8.25 -8.93
C LYS A 54 9.74 9.58 -8.28
N PRO A 55 10.67 10.52 -7.99
CA PRO A 55 10.33 11.79 -7.35
C PRO A 55 9.19 12.57 -8.06
N LYS A 56 9.18 12.60 -9.39
CA LYS A 56 8.10 13.24 -10.18
C LYS A 56 6.77 12.49 -10.07
N GLU A 57 6.80 11.17 -9.99
CA GLU A 57 5.59 10.35 -9.85
C GLU A 57 5.00 10.49 -8.44
N LEU A 58 5.86 10.55 -7.42
CA LEU A 58 5.46 10.81 -6.04
C LEU A 58 4.84 12.22 -5.89
N GLN A 59 5.44 13.23 -6.53
CA GLN A 59 4.86 14.57 -6.58
C GLN A 59 3.48 14.55 -7.27
N SER A 60 3.36 13.90 -8.43
CA SER A 60 2.08 13.75 -9.14
C SER A 60 1.05 12.99 -8.30
N TYR A 61 1.47 11.98 -7.54
CA TYR A 61 0.61 11.26 -6.61
C TYR A 61 0.10 12.19 -5.50
N PHE A 62 0.96 12.99 -4.86
CA PHE A 62 0.51 13.92 -3.82
C PHE A 62 -0.42 15.01 -4.36
N GLN A 63 -0.19 15.49 -5.58
CA GLN A 63 -1.11 16.41 -6.26
C GLN A 63 -2.47 15.72 -6.53
N PHE A 64 -2.44 14.47 -6.99
CA PHE A 64 -3.64 13.67 -7.22
C PHE A 64 -4.43 13.44 -5.92
N LEU A 65 -3.75 13.08 -4.83
CA LEU A 65 -4.33 12.91 -3.50
C LEU A 65 -5.00 14.20 -3.01
N SER A 66 -4.29 15.33 -3.07
CA SER A 66 -4.78 16.64 -2.64
C SER A 66 -6.01 17.11 -3.43
N ASN A 67 -5.98 16.96 -4.77
CA ASN A 67 -7.04 17.46 -5.63
C ASN A 67 -8.32 16.62 -5.59
N ASN A 68 -8.24 15.34 -5.22
CA ASN A 68 -9.37 14.41 -5.39
C ASN A 68 -9.86 13.76 -4.10
N TYR A 69 -9.04 13.67 -3.04
CA TYR A 69 -9.38 12.86 -1.86
C TYR A 69 -9.10 13.57 -0.53
N TYR A 70 -7.85 13.98 -0.29
CA TYR A 70 -7.44 14.63 0.96
C TYR A 70 -6.23 15.53 0.76
N SER A 71 -6.32 16.76 1.27
CA SER A 71 -5.17 17.67 1.28
C SER A 71 -4.56 17.73 2.68
N PHE A 72 -3.28 17.37 2.76
CA PHE A 72 -2.45 17.64 3.93
C PHE A 72 -1.98 19.11 3.93
N ASN A 73 -1.63 19.61 5.11
CA ASN A 73 -1.01 20.93 5.26
C ASN A 73 0.49 20.88 4.99
N SER A 74 1.15 19.76 5.28
CA SER A 74 2.57 19.57 5.01
C SER A 74 2.84 19.25 3.54
N ASP A 75 3.92 19.81 2.98
CA ASP A 75 4.41 19.49 1.63
C ASP A 75 5.34 18.26 1.58
N SER A 76 6.04 17.93 2.67
CA SER A 76 6.94 16.77 2.74
C SER A 76 6.21 15.48 3.15
N LEU A 77 6.72 14.32 2.73
CA LEU A 77 6.20 13.02 3.16
C LEU A 77 6.26 12.85 4.68
N SER A 78 7.41 13.17 5.29
CA SER A 78 7.58 13.07 6.75
C SER A 78 6.62 13.97 7.52
N GLY A 79 6.40 15.20 7.04
CA GLY A 79 5.44 16.10 7.67
C GLY A 79 3.99 15.64 7.45
N LYS A 80 3.65 15.03 6.30
CA LYS A 80 2.33 14.41 6.07
C LYS A 80 2.09 13.23 7.04
N ILE A 81 3.09 12.39 7.26
CA ILE A 81 3.03 11.29 8.24
C ILE A 81 2.86 11.84 9.66
N SER A 82 3.66 12.84 10.04
CA SER A 82 3.56 13.47 11.35
C SER A 82 2.19 14.12 11.58
N GLU A 83 1.64 14.77 10.55
CA GLU A 83 0.31 15.37 10.58
C GLU A 83 -0.77 14.29 10.75
N TYR A 84 -0.70 13.21 9.96
CA TYR A 84 -1.59 12.06 10.08
C TYR A 84 -1.60 11.47 11.50
N CYS A 85 -0.42 11.23 12.07
CA CYS A 85 -0.31 10.63 13.41
C CYS A 85 -0.79 11.55 14.55
N SER A 86 -0.93 12.85 14.29
CA SER A 86 -1.45 13.82 15.26
C SER A 86 -2.98 13.89 15.31
N TYR A 87 -3.67 13.31 14.34
CA TYR A 87 -5.13 13.33 14.29
C TYR A 87 -5.76 12.42 15.36
N ASP A 88 -7.01 12.73 15.72
CA ASP A 88 -7.86 11.80 16.45
C ASP A 88 -8.18 10.54 15.60
N ASN A 89 -8.67 9.49 16.25
CA ASN A 89 -8.87 8.18 15.62
C ASN A 89 -9.89 8.23 14.46
N ASP A 90 -10.98 8.98 14.62
CA ASP A 90 -12.02 9.07 13.59
C ASP A 90 -11.45 9.74 12.32
N LYS A 91 -10.69 10.83 12.52
CA LYS A 91 -10.03 11.52 11.43
C LYS A 91 -8.91 10.68 10.81
N LYS A 92 -8.12 9.94 11.60
CA LYS A 92 -7.11 8.99 11.08
C LYS A 92 -7.75 7.93 10.19
N HIS A 93 -8.85 7.34 10.61
CA HIS A 93 -9.55 6.33 9.82
C HIS A 93 -10.06 6.92 8.50
N ASN A 94 -10.71 8.09 8.54
CA ASN A 94 -11.20 8.75 7.33
C ASN A 94 -10.07 9.10 6.34
N VAL A 95 -8.94 9.59 6.85
CA VAL A 95 -7.79 9.96 6.01
C VAL A 95 -7.11 8.71 5.44
N PHE A 96 -7.02 7.64 6.22
CA PHE A 96 -6.52 6.35 5.74
C PHE A 96 -7.35 5.82 4.56
N GLU A 97 -8.68 5.79 4.67
CA GLU A 97 -9.54 5.35 3.58
C GLU A 97 -9.30 6.14 2.29
N LYS A 98 -9.19 7.48 2.42
CA LYS A 98 -8.90 8.40 1.32
C LYS A 98 -7.53 8.16 0.68
N ILE A 99 -6.51 7.83 1.48
CA ILE A 99 -5.18 7.48 0.96
C ILE A 99 -5.24 6.22 0.11
N PHE A 100 -5.92 5.17 0.58
CA PHE A 100 -6.03 3.93 -0.19
C PHE A 100 -6.90 4.10 -1.44
N ASP A 101 -7.98 4.88 -1.36
CA ASP A 101 -8.74 5.26 -2.56
C ASP A 101 -7.88 6.03 -3.57
N ALA A 102 -7.03 6.94 -3.10
CA ALA A 102 -6.08 7.66 -3.95
C ALA A 102 -5.00 6.72 -4.54
N ASN A 103 -4.50 5.73 -3.80
CA ASN A 103 -3.52 4.75 -4.29
C ASN A 103 -4.06 4.00 -5.51
N PHE A 104 -5.27 3.47 -5.39
CA PHE A 104 -5.92 2.74 -6.47
C PHE A 104 -6.44 3.65 -7.58
N GLY A 105 -6.90 4.86 -7.25
CA GLY A 105 -7.25 5.89 -8.23
C GLY A 105 -6.06 6.32 -9.08
N PHE A 106 -4.89 6.50 -8.47
CA PHE A 106 -3.66 6.87 -9.17
C PHE A 106 -3.13 5.72 -10.02
N LEU A 107 -3.21 4.48 -9.52
CA LEU A 107 -2.90 3.27 -10.29
C LEU A 107 -3.78 3.19 -11.55
N LYS A 108 -5.09 3.42 -11.41
CA LYS A 108 -6.05 3.44 -12.52
C LYS A 108 -5.72 4.57 -13.50
N LYS A 109 -5.51 5.79 -13.01
CA LYS A 109 -5.12 6.93 -13.84
C LYS A 109 -3.88 6.62 -14.69
N ALA A 110 -2.84 6.06 -14.10
CA ALA A 110 -1.63 5.69 -14.83
C ALA A 110 -1.89 4.62 -15.91
N SER A 111 -2.84 3.71 -15.66
CA SER A 111 -3.30 2.74 -16.67
C SER A 111 -4.06 3.41 -17.81
N ASP A 112 -5.00 4.29 -17.49
CA ASP A 112 -5.85 5.00 -18.47
C ASP A 112 -5.01 5.93 -19.38
N GLU A 113 -3.90 6.46 -18.85
CA GLU A 113 -2.94 7.30 -19.59
C GLU A 113 -1.88 6.50 -20.36
N GLY A 114 -1.89 5.16 -20.30
CA GLY A 114 -0.87 4.32 -20.94
C GLY A 114 0.53 4.46 -20.32
N ASN A 115 0.64 4.98 -19.10
CA ASN A 115 1.91 5.15 -18.40
C ASN A 115 2.28 3.87 -17.64
N GLU A 116 2.63 2.82 -18.39
CA GLU A 116 2.93 1.49 -17.87
C GLU A 116 4.02 1.50 -16.79
N GLY A 117 5.01 2.38 -16.93
CA GLY A 117 6.09 2.53 -15.96
C GLY A 117 5.58 3.02 -14.60
N THR A 118 4.71 4.04 -14.59
CA THR A 118 4.11 4.57 -13.36
C THR A 118 3.13 3.58 -12.77
N GLN A 119 2.31 2.94 -13.61
CA GLN A 119 1.37 1.90 -13.19
C GLN A 119 2.11 0.75 -12.49
N SER A 120 3.20 0.25 -13.09
CA SER A 120 4.01 -0.83 -12.52
C SER A 120 4.64 -0.45 -11.18
N ARG A 121 5.22 0.75 -11.05
CA ARG A 121 5.81 1.22 -9.79
C ARG A 121 4.76 1.46 -8.71
N THR A 122 3.61 2.03 -9.07
CA THR A 122 2.49 2.23 -8.14
C THR A 122 1.98 0.89 -7.61
N ARG A 123 1.78 -0.10 -8.50
CA ARG A 123 1.41 -1.46 -8.09
C ARG A 123 2.44 -2.09 -7.15
N LYS A 124 3.73 -1.93 -7.45
CA LYS A 124 4.81 -2.43 -6.58
C LYS A 124 4.81 -1.76 -5.21
N ALA A 125 4.58 -0.46 -5.12
CA ALA A 125 4.47 0.26 -3.86
C ALA A 125 3.31 -0.27 -3.02
N ILE A 126 2.12 -0.43 -3.61
CA ILE A 126 0.93 -0.98 -2.96
C ILE A 126 1.19 -2.40 -2.43
N ILE A 127 1.80 -3.27 -3.24
CA ILE A 127 2.15 -4.64 -2.81
C ILE A 127 3.19 -4.63 -1.68
N CYS A 128 4.16 -3.70 -1.73
CA CYS A 128 5.17 -3.54 -0.69
C CYS A 128 4.51 -3.15 0.65
N GLU A 129 3.60 -2.18 0.64
CA GLU A 129 2.82 -1.77 1.81
C GLU A 129 2.00 -2.95 2.37
N TYR A 130 1.29 -3.67 1.50
CA TYR A 130 0.54 -4.87 1.88
C TYR A 130 1.42 -5.91 2.60
N ASN A 131 2.60 -6.20 2.06
CA ASN A 131 3.53 -7.14 2.68
C ASN A 131 4.00 -6.65 4.06
N VAL A 132 4.19 -5.34 4.26
CA VAL A 132 4.48 -4.77 5.57
C VAL A 132 3.33 -5.03 6.54
N PHE A 133 2.08 -4.82 6.11
CA PHE A 133 0.91 -5.06 6.96
C PHE A 133 0.72 -6.54 7.30
N GLN A 134 0.91 -7.43 6.33
CA GLN A 134 0.86 -8.88 6.57
C GLN A 134 1.91 -9.32 7.59
N ASN A 135 3.13 -8.80 7.50
CA ASN A 135 4.19 -9.10 8.46
C ASN A 135 3.82 -8.60 9.86
N LEU A 136 3.37 -7.35 9.99
CA LEU A 136 2.94 -6.78 11.28
C LEU A 136 1.77 -7.56 11.90
N GLN A 137 0.82 -7.98 11.08
CA GLN A 137 -0.29 -8.83 11.51
C GLN A 137 0.23 -10.18 12.02
N SER A 138 1.14 -10.83 11.29
CA SER A 138 1.72 -12.12 11.68
C SER A 138 2.55 -12.04 12.97
N GLU A 139 3.13 -10.87 13.26
CA GLU A 139 3.86 -10.58 14.50
C GLU A 139 2.93 -10.19 15.67
N GLY A 140 1.62 -10.14 15.45
CA GLY A 140 0.62 -9.76 16.45
C GLY A 140 0.67 -8.28 16.84
N LYS A 141 1.24 -7.41 16.00
CA LYS A 141 1.34 -5.97 16.26
C LYS A 141 0.06 -5.19 15.96
N CYS A 142 -0.79 -5.76 15.11
CA CYS A 142 -2.03 -5.18 14.63
C CYS A 142 -2.99 -6.30 14.22
N GLN A 143 -4.22 -5.95 13.84
CA GLN A 143 -5.25 -6.88 13.42
C GLN A 143 -5.80 -6.50 12.04
N LYS A 144 -6.17 -7.51 11.25
CA LYS A 144 -7.01 -7.30 10.06
C LYS A 144 -8.45 -7.16 10.54
N GLU A 145 -9.10 -6.08 10.13
CA GLU A 145 -10.49 -5.78 10.45
C GLU A 145 -11.43 -6.62 9.59
N SER A 146 -12.63 -6.87 10.11
CA SER A 146 -13.64 -7.75 9.51
C SER A 146 -14.39 -7.06 8.38
#